data_AF-A0A3N5WYD8-F1
#
_entry.id   AF-A0A3N5WYD8-F1
#
_cell.length_a   1.000
_cell.length_b   1.000
_cell.length_c   1.000
_cell.angle_alpha   90.00
_cell.angle_beta   90.00
_cell.angle_gamma   90.00
#
_symmetry.space_group_name_H-M   'P 1'
#
loop_
_entity.id
_entity.type
_entity.pdbx_description
1 polymer ?
#
loop_
_entity_poly.entity_id
_entity_poly.type
_entity_poly.pdbx_seq_one_letter_code
_entity_poly.pdbx_strand_id
1 'polypeptide(L)' 'MGCIREQYGVNGNFSADPLFCDAPLGDFTLAATSPCLPGHHPDGDDCDLVGALGEGCAGGTAVEQTSWGGIKSLFR' A
#
# COMPACT_ATOMS: atom_id res chain seq x y z
N MET A 1 18.86 13.05 22.47
CA MET A 1 19.04 12.96 21.01
C MET A 1 18.69 11.52 20.63
N GLY A 2 17.42 11.16 20.54
CA GLY A 2 16.52 11.60 19.47
C GLY A 2 16.35 10.42 18.49
N CYS A 3 16.00 9.24 19.00
CA CYS A 3 15.70 8.09 18.17
C CYS A 3 14.31 8.33 17.58
N ILE A 4 14.27 8.48 16.26
CA ILE A 4 13.15 8.76 15.33
C ILE A 4 11.74 8.20 15.63
N ARG A 5 11.59 7.34 16.65
CA ARG A 5 10.34 6.75 17.12
C ARG A 5 9.28 7.79 17.52
N GLU A 6 9.71 8.96 18.00
CA GLU A 6 8.78 10.02 18.45
C GLU A 6 8.26 10.91 17.32
N GLN A 7 8.64 10.67 16.06
CA GLN A 7 8.20 11.50 14.92
C GLN A 7 6.96 10.96 14.20
N TYR A 8 6.42 9.81 14.63
CA TYR A 8 5.18 9.27 14.08
C TYR A 8 4.00 10.21 14.36
N GLY A 9 3.24 10.59 13.34
CA GLY A 9 2.11 11.52 13.44
C GLY A 9 2.52 12.98 13.65
N VAL A 10 3.80 13.33 13.51
CA VAL A 10 4.29 14.71 13.68
C VAL A 10 4.55 15.32 12.31
N ASN A 11 4.01 16.52 12.06
CA ASN A 11 4.19 17.28 10.80
C ASN A 11 3.79 16.49 9.53
N GLY A 12 2.69 15.74 9.57
CA GLY A 12 2.23 14.94 8.42
C GLY A 12 3.05 13.68 8.16
N ASN A 13 3.92 13.26 9.10
CA ASN A 13 4.59 11.97 9.00
C ASN A 13 3.65 10.84 9.41
N PHE A 14 3.51 9.84 8.56
CA PHE A 14 2.76 8.62 8.84
C PHE A 14 3.56 7.39 8.45
N SER A 15 3.14 6.22 8.96
CA SER A 15 3.67 4.91 8.55
C SER A 15 2.50 3.97 8.33
N ALA A 16 2.15 3.77 7.07
CA ALA A 16 1.08 2.87 6.64
C ALA A 16 1.57 2.02 5.44
N ASP A 17 0.85 0.92 5.17
CA ASP A 17 1.10 0.12 3.97
C ASP A 17 0.70 0.91 2.72
N PRO A 18 1.59 1.07 1.71
CA PRO A 18 1.25 1.71 0.45
C PRO A 18 0.17 1.00 -0.37
N LEU A 19 -0.12 -0.28 -0.09
CA LEU A 19 -1.10 -1.09 -0.83
C LEU A 19 -0.79 -1.14 -2.34
N PHE A 20 0.41 -1.60 -2.69
CA PHE A 20 0.78 -1.82 -4.09
C PHE A 20 -0.09 -2.89 -4.76
N CYS A 21 -0.35 -2.72 -6.06
CA CYS A 21 -1.16 -3.66 -6.83
C CYS A 21 -0.51 -5.04 -6.96
N ASP A 22 0.79 -5.11 -7.26
CA ASP A 22 1.56 -6.35 -7.27
C ASP A 22 3.06 -6.11 -7.11
N ALA A 23 3.48 -5.76 -5.89
CA ALA A 23 4.89 -5.55 -5.57
C ALA A 23 5.82 -6.74 -5.89
N PRO A 24 5.41 -8.02 -5.66
CA PRO A 24 6.20 -9.18 -6.07
C PRO A 24 6.47 -9.26 -7.58
N LEU A 25 5.51 -8.86 -8.42
CA LEU A 25 5.67 -8.81 -9.88
C LEU A 25 6.21 -7.46 -10.40
N GLY A 26 6.50 -6.51 -9.50
CA GLY A 26 7.06 -5.20 -9.83
C GLY A 26 6.03 -4.14 -10.23
N ASP A 27 4.75 -4.40 -10.03
CA ASP A 27 3.69 -3.40 -10.15
C ASP A 27 3.56 -2.61 -8.85
N PHE A 28 4.25 -1.47 -8.81
CA PHE A 28 4.23 -0.52 -7.69
C PHE A 28 3.18 0.59 -7.87
N THR A 29 2.22 0.43 -8.77
CA THR A 29 1.04 1.31 -8.77
C THR A 29 0.21 1.07 -7.50
N LEU A 30 -0.55 2.08 -7.09
CA LEU A 30 -1.29 2.08 -5.83
C LEU A 30 -2.70 1.53 -6.03
N ALA A 31 -3.21 0.83 -5.02
CA ALA A 31 -4.63 0.54 -4.95
C ALA A 31 -5.44 1.82 -4.75
N ALA A 32 -6.69 1.85 -5.23
CA ALA A 32 -7.63 2.98 -5.05
C ALA A 32 -7.85 3.38 -3.58
N THR A 33 -7.59 2.48 -2.63
CA THR A 33 -7.71 2.73 -1.18
C THR A 33 -6.36 3.03 -0.50
N SER A 34 -5.30 3.25 -1.27
CA SER A 34 -3.97 3.51 -0.74
C SER A 34 -3.93 4.82 0.05
N PRO A 35 -3.34 4.85 1.25
CA PRO A 35 -3.12 6.09 2.01
C PRO A 35 -2.10 7.03 1.35
N CYS A 36 -1.38 6.54 0.33
CA CYS A 36 -0.39 7.32 -0.42
C CYS A 36 -1.00 8.09 -1.60
N LEU A 37 -2.28 7.87 -1.91
CA LEU A 37 -2.98 8.66 -2.92
C LEU A 37 -3.37 10.06 -2.38
N PRO A 38 -3.47 11.06 -3.26
CA PRO A 38 -3.92 12.40 -2.87
C PRO A 38 -5.25 12.36 -2.11
N GLY A 39 -5.31 13.01 -0.96
CA GLY A 39 -6.51 13.09 -0.12
C GLY A 39 -6.83 11.82 0.71
N HIS A 40 -5.96 10.80 0.69
CA HIS A 40 -6.13 9.58 1.49
C HIS A 40 -5.21 9.52 2.72
N HIS A 41 -4.60 10.64 3.11
CA HIS A 41 -3.74 10.69 4.29
C HIS A 41 -4.50 10.19 5.54
N PRO A 42 -3.91 9.29 6.35
CA PRO A 42 -4.62 8.66 7.48
C PRO A 42 -5.07 9.65 8.55
N ASP A 43 -4.33 10.74 8.75
CA ASP A 43 -4.69 11.81 9.70
C ASP A 43 -5.57 12.91 9.08
N GLY A 44 -5.97 12.76 7.81
CA GLY A 44 -6.85 13.72 7.12
C GLY A 44 -6.15 14.98 6.60
N ASP A 45 -4.81 14.99 6.56
CA ASP A 45 -4.03 16.06 5.95
C ASP A 45 -4.15 16.04 4.42
N ASP A 46 -4.29 17.22 3.81
CA ASP A 46 -4.24 17.36 2.35
C ASP A 46 -2.78 17.26 1.88
N CYS A 47 -2.41 16.06 1.44
CA CYS A 47 -1.12 15.77 0.83
C CYS A 47 -1.31 15.34 -0.63
N ASP A 48 -0.33 15.68 -1.47
CA ASP A 48 -0.23 15.16 -2.83
C ASP A 48 0.17 13.68 -2.82
N LEU A 49 0.35 13.11 -4.01
CA LEU A 49 0.81 11.74 -4.20
C LEU A 49 2.11 11.47 -3.43
N VAL A 50 2.09 10.48 -2.55
CA VAL A 50 3.29 9.99 -1.87
C VAL A 50 3.92 8.89 -2.72
N GLY A 51 5.05 9.20 -3.35
CA GLY A 51 5.78 8.27 -4.22
C GLY A 51 5.75 8.69 -5.69
N ALA A 52 5.98 7.72 -6.59
CA ALA A 52 6.15 7.99 -8.02
C ALA A 52 4.94 7.61 -8.89
N LEU A 53 4.10 6.68 -8.43
CA LEU A 53 3.03 6.07 -9.22
C LEU A 53 1.69 6.26 -8.50
N GLY A 54 0.65 6.63 -9.26
CA GLY A 54 -0.71 6.81 -8.76
C GLY A 54 -1.52 5.50 -8.75
N GLU A 55 -2.84 5.62 -8.80
CA GLU A 55 -3.76 4.49 -8.81
C GLU A 55 -3.56 3.60 -10.04
N GLY A 56 -3.45 2.29 -9.85
CA GLY A 56 -3.39 1.29 -10.93
C GLY A 56 -4.31 0.09 -10.77
N CYS A 57 -4.94 -0.08 -9.61
CA CYS A 57 -5.91 -1.15 -9.37
C CYS A 57 -7.00 -0.73 -8.38
N ALA A 58 -8.20 -1.29 -8.57
CA ALA A 58 -9.37 -0.98 -7.73
C ALA A 58 -9.33 -1.62 -6.33
N GLY A 59 -8.37 -2.53 -6.05
CA GLY A 59 -8.30 -3.24 -4.78
C GLY A 59 -6.93 -3.88 -4.53
N GLY A 60 -6.28 -3.49 -3.43
CA GLY A 60 -4.95 -3.94 -3.03
C GLY A 60 -4.99 -5.30 -2.36
N THR A 61 -4.95 -6.36 -3.16
CA THR A 61 -4.39 -7.65 -2.76
C THR A 61 -3.85 -8.30 -4.02
N ALA A 62 -2.60 -8.74 -4.00
CA ALA A 62 -2.05 -9.64 -5.02
C ALA A 62 -2.77 -11.01 -4.92
N VAL A 63 -4.00 -11.08 -5.44
CA VAL A 63 -4.77 -12.31 -5.57
C VAL A 63 -4.58 -12.84 -6.98
N GLU A 64 -3.73 -13.84 -7.13
CA GLU A 64 -3.73 -14.65 -8.34
C GLU A 64 -4.97 -15.56 -8.29
N GLN A 65 -5.83 -15.49 -9.32
CA GLN A 65 -7.00 -16.38 -9.38
C GLN A 65 -6.52 -17.83 -9.50
N THR A 66 -6.73 -18.61 -8.44
CA THR A 66 -6.40 -20.04 -8.44
C THR A 66 -7.57 -20.85 -7.92
N SER A 67 -7.65 -22.11 -8.35
CA SER A 67 -8.66 -23.05 -7.88
C SER A 67 -8.27 -23.61 -6.51
N TRP A 68 -9.25 -24.09 -5.75
CA TRP A 68 -8.99 -24.84 -4.51
C TRP A 68 -8.05 -26.05 -4.75
N GLY A 69 -8.10 -26.64 -5.95
CA GLY A 69 -7.17 -27.70 -6.36
C GLY A 69 -5.72 -27.21 -6.47
N GLY A 70 -5.50 -26.02 -7.03
CA GLY A 70 -4.18 -25.39 -7.15
C GLY A 70 -3.56 -25.04 -5.80
N ILE A 71 -4.36 -24.57 -4.84
CA ILE A 71 -3.88 -24.31 -3.47
C ILE A 71 -3.47 -25.63 -2.78
N LYS A 72 -4.30 -26.68 -2.88
CA LYS A 72 -3.98 -27.99 -2.28
C LYS A 72 -2.67 -28.58 -2.80
N SER A 73 -2.32 -28.36 -4.07
CA SER A 73 -1.08 -28.88 -4.64
C SER A 73 0.19 -28.24 -4.10
N LEU A 74 0.11 -27.05 -3.50
CA LEU A 74 1.28 -26.33 -2.96
C LEU A 74 1.74 -26.84 -1.58
N PHE A 75 0.89 -27.57 -0.86
CA PHE A 75 1.15 -28.04 0.52
C PHE A 75 1.23 -29.57 0.62
N ARG A 76 1.81 -30.22 -0.39
CA ARG A 76 1.93 -31.67 -0.45
C ARG A 76 3.24 -32.19 0.14
#